data_AF-A0A818C854-F1
#
_entry.id   AF-A0A818C854-F1
#
_cell.length_a   1.000
_cell.length_b   1.000
_cell.length_c   1.000
_cell.angle_alpha   90.00
_cell.angle_beta   90.00
_cell.angle_gamma   90.00
#
_symmetry.space_group_name_H-M   'P 1'
#
loop_
_entity.id
_entity.type
_entity.pdbx_description
1 polymer ?
#
loop_
_entity_poly.entity_id
_entity_poly.type
_entity_poly.pdbx_seq_one_letter_code
_entity_poly.pdbx_strand_id
1 'polypeptide(L)'
;FTLSSHIHIPDILSILPGTMGPYSWIPTMQCYHHVLSMKHYIHGSIQINENEKKIISGIGYIEKDWGHSFPSIWIWGQANQWENLSSTSASLFFSLALIPWYFNMEFAGFLIVFEYNNEFYRFNTYLQSIIHDLSINSNTNQLSFNVYDVLFQYKLHISTYCNELENIYGAMLYGPRDDQMVKYVKEFLTKNIHFDVRLSKLIYNITLNKDSNDTFIQHGYYEEIIFQGRAQNIALEITGDINRLSEKFRYTYENIYPWNFSFIRILVLYYKLILTSIISIIIIWLIFVKCR
;
A
#
# COMPACT_ATOMS: atom_id res chain seq x y z
N PHE A 1 -17.50 -21.91 2.72
CA PHE A 1 -16.62 -21.70 1.54
C PHE A 1 -15.28 -22.37 1.80
N THR A 2 -14.59 -22.80 0.76
CA THR A 2 -13.19 -23.23 0.77
C THR A 2 -12.33 -22.12 0.18
N LEU A 3 -11.22 -21.81 0.84
CA LEU A 3 -10.23 -20.84 0.38
C LEU A 3 -8.97 -21.59 -0.06
N SER A 4 -8.37 -21.23 -1.19
CA SER A 4 -7.16 -21.89 -1.72
C SER A 4 -6.25 -20.92 -2.46
N SER A 5 -4.99 -21.32 -2.69
CA SER A 5 -3.97 -20.55 -3.42
C SER A 5 -3.74 -19.15 -2.87
N HIS A 6 -3.52 -19.06 -1.55
CA HIS A 6 -3.27 -17.79 -0.89
C HIS A 6 -1.91 -17.19 -1.30
N ILE A 7 -1.95 -15.94 -1.77
CA ILE A 7 -0.78 -15.08 -1.92
C ILE A 7 -0.58 -14.31 -0.62
N HIS A 8 0.41 -14.74 0.16
CA HIS A 8 0.81 -14.09 1.41
C HIS A 8 1.95 -13.11 1.17
N ILE A 9 1.92 -11.98 1.86
CA ILE A 9 3.04 -11.05 1.88
C ILE A 9 4.15 -11.69 2.74
N PRO A 10 5.34 -12.03 2.18
CA PRO A 10 6.39 -12.67 2.96
C PRO A 10 6.90 -11.75 4.07
N ASP A 11 7.56 -12.30 5.08
CA ASP A 11 8.31 -11.44 6.01
C ASP A 11 9.58 -10.92 5.31
N ILE A 12 10.00 -9.68 5.60
CA ILE A 12 11.28 -9.17 5.06
C ILE A 12 12.45 -9.91 5.73
N LEU A 13 12.30 -10.12 7.04
CA LEU A 13 13.14 -10.93 7.93
C LEU A 13 12.19 -11.53 8.97
N SER A 14 12.55 -12.61 9.65
CA SER A 14 11.67 -13.25 10.67
C SER A 14 11.20 -12.32 11.79
N ILE A 15 11.84 -11.17 11.95
CA ILE A 15 11.59 -10.10 12.93
C ILE A 15 10.85 -8.89 12.33
N LEU A 16 10.59 -8.88 11.03
CA LEU A 16 9.90 -7.80 10.30
C LEU A 16 8.66 -8.39 9.62
N PRO A 17 7.60 -8.67 10.39
CA PRO A 17 6.50 -9.49 9.93
C PRO A 17 5.56 -8.75 8.97
N GLY A 18 5.12 -9.47 7.95
CA GLY A 18 4.03 -9.13 7.05
C GLY A 18 4.16 -7.74 6.41
N THR A 19 3.05 -7.01 6.39
CA THR A 19 2.90 -5.71 5.71
C THR A 19 3.48 -4.55 6.52
N MET A 20 3.31 -4.57 7.84
CA MET A 20 3.69 -3.48 8.75
C MET A 20 5.19 -3.48 9.10
N GLY A 21 5.89 -4.61 8.91
CA GLY A 21 7.32 -4.72 9.20
C GLY A 21 7.66 -4.26 10.61
N PRO A 22 8.56 -3.27 10.80
CA PRO A 22 8.94 -2.79 12.14
C PRO A 22 7.78 -2.12 12.90
N TYR A 23 6.77 -1.59 12.21
CA TYR A 23 5.62 -0.95 12.86
C TYR A 23 4.76 -1.93 13.66
N SER A 24 4.84 -3.23 13.35
CA SER A 24 4.20 -4.31 14.13
C SER A 24 4.64 -4.35 15.60
N TRP A 25 5.81 -3.77 15.91
CA TRP A 25 6.39 -3.78 17.25
C TRP A 25 6.23 -2.45 17.99
N ILE A 26 5.66 -1.42 17.36
CA ILE A 26 5.53 -0.09 17.97
C ILE A 26 4.19 -0.02 18.71
N PRO A 27 4.17 -0.02 20.06
CA PRO A 27 2.94 -0.18 20.85
C PRO A 27 2.01 1.04 20.81
N THR A 28 2.48 2.18 20.29
CA THR A 28 1.73 3.45 20.24
C THR A 28 1.08 3.69 18.89
N MET A 29 1.13 2.73 17.96
CA MET A 29 0.37 2.83 16.72
C MET A 29 -1.11 2.72 17.07
N GLN A 30 -1.88 3.74 16.69
CA GLN A 30 -3.34 3.74 16.88
C GLN A 30 -4.03 2.59 16.14
N CYS A 31 -3.46 2.14 15.01
CA CYS A 31 -3.98 1.05 14.20
C CYS A 31 -2.84 0.19 13.67
N TYR A 32 -3.10 -1.10 13.61
CA TYR A 32 -2.27 -2.13 13.04
C TYR A 32 -2.99 -2.83 11.91
N HIS A 33 -2.22 -3.16 10.87
CA HIS A 33 -2.69 -3.77 9.65
C HIS A 33 -1.97 -5.10 9.41
N HIS A 34 -2.70 -6.13 9.00
CA HIS A 34 -2.09 -7.36 8.55
C HIS A 34 -2.87 -7.95 7.37
N VAL A 35 -2.27 -7.87 6.18
CA VAL A 35 -2.79 -8.51 4.98
C VAL A 35 -2.54 -10.01 5.07
N LEU A 36 -3.60 -10.77 5.34
CA LEU A 36 -3.54 -12.22 5.44
C LEU A 36 -3.49 -12.87 4.07
N SER A 37 -4.10 -12.27 3.05
CA SER A 37 -4.08 -12.80 1.68
C SER A 37 -4.35 -11.70 0.68
N MET A 38 -3.36 -11.38 -0.17
CA MET A 38 -3.54 -10.43 -1.28
C MET A 38 -4.46 -10.98 -2.37
N LYS A 39 -4.46 -12.31 -2.53
CA LYS A 39 -5.27 -13.04 -3.50
C LYS A 39 -5.47 -14.48 -3.03
N HIS A 40 -6.68 -15.01 -3.15
CA HIS A 40 -6.99 -16.43 -3.00
C HIS A 40 -8.23 -16.78 -3.81
N TYR A 41 -8.40 -18.06 -4.15
CA TYR A 41 -9.62 -18.56 -4.77
C TYR A 41 -10.64 -18.92 -3.71
N ILE A 42 -11.88 -18.54 -3.97
CA ILE A 42 -13.05 -18.87 -3.17
C ILE A 42 -13.88 -19.87 -3.97
N HIS A 43 -14.31 -20.96 -3.35
CA HIS A 43 -15.32 -21.86 -3.90
C HIS A 43 -16.30 -22.29 -2.81
N GLY A 44 -17.59 -22.41 -3.11
CA GLY A 44 -18.56 -22.88 -2.14
C GLY A 44 -19.98 -22.52 -2.55
N SER A 45 -20.86 -22.39 -1.58
CA SER A 45 -22.25 -22.02 -1.81
C SER A 45 -22.73 -20.99 -0.82
N ILE A 46 -23.49 -20.01 -1.28
CA ILE A 46 -24.31 -19.14 -0.45
C ILE A 46 -25.75 -19.65 -0.46
N GLN A 47 -26.44 -19.45 0.65
CA GLN A 47 -27.89 -19.63 0.71
C GLN A 47 -28.52 -18.24 0.74
N ILE A 48 -29.29 -17.92 -0.30
CA ILE A 48 -30.07 -16.69 -0.42
C ILE A 48 -31.50 -17.06 -0.04
N ASN A 49 -31.95 -16.60 1.13
CA ASN A 49 -33.22 -16.99 1.75
C ASN A 49 -33.35 -18.52 1.96
N GLU A 50 -34.52 -19.00 2.34
CA GLU A 50 -34.71 -20.40 2.72
C GLU A 50 -34.58 -21.38 1.53
N ASN A 51 -34.73 -20.92 0.28
CA ASN A 51 -34.96 -21.80 -0.87
C ASN A 51 -33.88 -21.77 -1.97
N GLU A 52 -32.92 -20.85 -1.96
CA GLU A 52 -31.94 -20.73 -3.05
C GLU A 52 -30.50 -20.96 -2.57
N LYS A 53 -29.95 -22.15 -2.84
CA LYS A 53 -28.53 -22.43 -2.66
C LYS A 53 -27.79 -22.17 -3.97
N LYS A 54 -26.98 -21.12 -4.00
CA LYS A 54 -26.18 -20.74 -5.18
C LYS A 54 -24.72 -21.10 -4.97
N ILE A 55 -24.15 -21.87 -5.90
CA ILE A 55 -22.70 -22.13 -5.92
C ILE A 55 -21.98 -20.87 -6.41
N ILE A 56 -20.94 -20.47 -5.70
CA ILE A 56 -20.11 -19.30 -6.04
C ILE A 56 -18.66 -19.74 -6.12
N SER A 57 -17.98 -19.25 -7.16
CA SER A 57 -16.52 -19.22 -7.23
C SER A 57 -16.07 -17.77 -7.42
N GLY A 58 -14.92 -17.41 -6.87
CA GLY A 58 -14.42 -16.04 -6.97
C GLY A 58 -12.96 -15.90 -6.57
N ILE A 59 -12.48 -14.66 -6.59
CA ILE A 59 -11.18 -14.26 -6.08
C ILE A 59 -11.43 -13.35 -4.88
N GLY A 60 -10.66 -13.53 -3.82
CA GLY A 60 -10.81 -12.76 -2.59
C GLY A 60 -9.53 -12.11 -2.11
N TYR A 61 -9.71 -11.16 -1.20
CA TYR A 61 -8.69 -10.45 -0.44
C TYR A 61 -9.04 -10.57 1.06
N ILE A 62 -8.05 -10.71 1.94
CA ILE A 62 -8.25 -10.73 3.40
C ILE A 62 -7.21 -9.88 4.09
N GLU A 63 -7.67 -8.95 4.92
CA GLU A 63 -6.87 -8.15 5.85
C GLU A 63 -7.49 -8.22 7.26
N LYS A 64 -6.64 -7.97 8.25
CA LYS A 64 -7.02 -7.78 9.63
C LYS A 64 -6.54 -6.42 10.11
N ASP A 65 -7.48 -5.64 10.64
CA ASP A 65 -7.23 -4.36 11.28
C ASP A 65 -7.59 -4.40 12.75
N TRP A 66 -6.74 -3.82 13.60
CA TRP A 66 -6.99 -3.72 15.04
C TRP A 66 -6.20 -2.57 15.66
N GLY A 67 -6.59 -2.16 16.87
CA GLY A 67 -5.92 -1.09 17.61
C GLY A 67 -6.94 -0.21 18.32
N HIS A 68 -6.51 0.99 18.67
CA HIS A 68 -7.33 2.02 19.29
C HIS A 68 -8.30 2.67 18.29
N SER A 69 -7.77 3.17 17.16
CA SER A 69 -8.52 3.92 16.15
C SER A 69 -7.82 3.89 14.79
N PHE A 70 -8.58 3.85 13.68
CA PHE A 70 -7.99 4.21 12.38
C PHE A 70 -7.50 5.67 12.36
N PRO A 71 -6.52 6.00 11.48
CA PRO A 71 -6.13 7.37 11.20
C PRO A 71 -7.30 8.29 10.87
N SER A 72 -7.16 9.59 11.15
CA SER A 72 -8.17 10.58 10.77
C SER A 72 -8.22 10.86 9.28
N ILE A 73 -7.13 10.55 8.57
CA ILE A 73 -6.97 10.72 7.12
C ILE A 73 -6.31 9.47 6.57
N TRP A 74 -6.97 8.79 5.64
CA TRP A 74 -6.40 7.63 4.96
C TRP A 74 -6.94 7.45 3.55
N ILE A 75 -6.13 6.78 2.74
CA ILE A 75 -6.46 6.22 1.46
C ILE A 75 -6.06 4.75 1.53
N TRP A 76 -6.96 3.84 1.25
CA TRP A 76 -6.65 2.41 1.20
C TRP A 76 -7.18 1.83 -0.11
N GLY A 77 -6.49 0.85 -0.67
CA GLY A 77 -7.01 0.13 -1.82
C GLY A 77 -6.35 -1.22 -2.05
N GLN A 78 -7.11 -2.11 -2.68
CA GLN A 78 -6.63 -3.43 -3.11
C GLN A 78 -7.11 -3.77 -4.51
N ALA A 79 -6.30 -4.51 -5.26
CA ALA A 79 -6.65 -5.02 -6.57
C ALA A 79 -5.97 -6.36 -6.86
N ASN A 80 -6.71 -7.38 -7.28
CA ASN A 80 -6.16 -8.72 -7.53
C ASN A 80 -6.78 -9.45 -8.74
N GLN A 81 -7.60 -8.74 -9.52
CA GLN A 81 -8.12 -9.20 -10.81
C GLN A 81 -7.77 -8.18 -11.88
N TRP A 82 -7.27 -8.66 -13.02
CA TRP A 82 -6.69 -7.81 -14.06
C TRP A 82 -7.23 -8.18 -15.43
N GLU A 83 -7.44 -7.17 -16.25
CA GLU A 83 -7.80 -7.35 -17.65
C GLU A 83 -6.67 -8.04 -18.40
N ASN A 84 -7.03 -9.02 -19.23
CA ASN A 84 -6.12 -9.71 -20.16
C ASN A 84 -4.94 -10.47 -19.52
N LEU A 85 -4.97 -10.74 -18.21
CA LEU A 85 -4.01 -11.66 -17.57
C LEU A 85 -4.63 -13.06 -17.45
N SER A 86 -4.23 -13.98 -18.33
CA SER A 86 -4.71 -15.37 -18.31
C SER A 86 -3.78 -16.33 -17.54
N SER A 87 -2.49 -15.98 -17.39
CA SER A 87 -1.46 -16.87 -16.82
C SER A 87 -0.58 -16.25 -15.73
N THR A 88 -0.61 -14.92 -15.53
CA THR A 88 0.22 -14.22 -14.55
C THR A 88 -0.59 -13.82 -13.31
N SER A 89 0.04 -13.95 -12.14
CA SER A 89 -0.51 -13.40 -10.90
C SER A 89 -0.05 -11.96 -10.75
N ALA A 90 -0.98 -11.07 -10.46
CA ALA A 90 -0.66 -9.74 -9.96
C ALA A 90 -1.64 -9.41 -8.83
N SER A 91 -1.13 -8.74 -7.80
CA SER A 91 -1.94 -8.32 -6.65
C SER A 91 -1.37 -7.02 -6.10
N LEU A 92 -2.23 -6.07 -5.76
CA LEU A 92 -1.87 -4.77 -5.22
C LEU A 92 -2.58 -4.57 -3.88
N PHE A 93 -1.84 -4.05 -2.93
CA PHE A 93 -2.35 -3.44 -1.71
C PHE A 93 -1.64 -2.10 -1.52
N PHE A 94 -2.38 -1.07 -1.15
CA PHE A 94 -1.82 0.18 -0.65
C PHE A 94 -2.66 0.75 0.49
N SER A 95 -1.98 1.39 1.44
CA SER A 95 -2.56 2.19 2.51
C SER A 95 -1.68 3.41 2.71
N LEU A 96 -2.22 4.62 2.56
CA LEU A 96 -1.58 5.90 2.79
C LEU A 96 -2.36 6.61 3.89
N ALA A 97 -1.70 7.12 4.92
CA ALA A 97 -2.39 7.71 6.05
C ALA A 97 -1.59 8.83 6.72
N LEU A 98 -2.31 9.72 7.41
CA LEU A 98 -1.69 10.65 8.35
C LEU A 98 -1.69 10.01 9.75
N ILE A 99 -0.52 9.58 10.21
CA ILE A 99 -0.37 8.79 11.42
C ILE A 99 0.03 9.71 12.57
N PRO A 100 -0.78 9.81 13.65
CA PRO A 100 -0.39 10.47 14.89
C PRO A 100 0.83 9.79 15.49
N TRP A 101 1.69 10.60 16.08
CA TRP A 101 2.96 10.20 16.64
C TRP A 101 3.19 10.86 18.00
N TYR A 102 4.33 10.56 18.61
CA TYR A 102 4.71 11.13 19.90
C TYR A 102 4.68 12.66 19.90
N PHE A 103 4.37 13.25 21.06
CA PHE A 103 4.34 14.70 21.28
C PHE A 103 3.38 15.47 20.37
N ASN A 104 2.21 14.89 20.07
CA ASN A 104 1.20 15.47 19.16
C ASN A 104 1.76 15.76 17.75
N MET A 105 2.84 15.07 17.36
CA MET A 105 3.34 15.10 16.00
C MET A 105 2.52 14.14 15.15
N GLU A 106 2.71 14.24 13.85
CA GLU A 106 2.10 13.35 12.87
C GLU A 106 3.04 13.20 11.68
N PHE A 107 2.98 12.07 11.01
CA PHE A 107 3.73 11.84 9.78
C PHE A 107 2.84 11.21 8.72
N ALA A 108 3.08 11.56 7.47
CA ALA A 108 2.45 10.89 6.35
C ALA A 108 3.15 9.54 6.15
N GLY A 109 2.45 8.46 6.48
CA GLY A 109 2.93 7.10 6.38
C GLY A 109 2.20 6.34 5.28
N PHE A 110 2.85 5.32 4.73
CA PHE A 110 2.25 4.45 3.75
C PHE A 110 2.88 3.06 3.75
N LEU A 111 2.05 2.10 3.33
CA LEU A 111 2.39 0.71 3.08
C LEU A 111 1.87 0.34 1.70
N ILE A 112 2.73 -0.11 0.80
CA ILE A 112 2.36 -0.52 -0.55
C ILE A 112 3.10 -1.81 -0.88
N VAL A 113 2.36 -2.80 -1.33
CA VAL A 113 2.91 -4.06 -1.81
C VAL A 113 2.26 -4.39 -3.13
N PHE A 114 3.09 -4.55 -4.16
CA PHE A 114 2.68 -5.05 -5.46
C PHE A 114 3.35 -6.40 -5.70
N GLU A 115 2.55 -7.44 -5.82
CA GLU A 115 2.97 -8.77 -6.23
C GLU A 115 2.80 -8.91 -7.73
N TYR A 116 3.82 -9.43 -8.43
CA TYR A 116 3.74 -9.82 -9.82
C TYR A 116 4.56 -11.08 -10.06
N ASN A 117 3.93 -12.14 -10.56
CA ASN A 117 4.55 -13.45 -10.81
C ASN A 117 5.33 -14.00 -9.59
N ASN A 118 4.77 -13.88 -8.40
CA ASN A 118 5.37 -14.24 -7.10
C ASN A 118 6.58 -13.41 -6.67
N GLU A 119 6.90 -12.33 -7.38
CA GLU A 119 7.85 -11.31 -6.91
C GLU A 119 7.12 -10.19 -6.18
N PHE A 120 7.67 -9.73 -5.05
CA PHE A 120 7.04 -8.72 -4.20
C PHE A 120 7.82 -7.40 -4.23
N TYR A 121 7.22 -6.38 -4.83
CA TYR A 121 7.71 -5.01 -4.87
C TYR A 121 7.09 -4.22 -3.71
N ARG A 122 7.92 -3.81 -2.76
CA ARG A 122 7.47 -3.12 -1.54
C ARG A 122 7.86 -1.66 -1.56
N PHE A 123 6.88 -0.80 -1.33
CA PHE A 123 7.09 0.62 -1.17
C PHE A 123 6.47 1.09 0.14
N ASN A 124 7.29 1.20 1.18
CA ASN A 124 6.82 1.49 2.54
C ASN A 124 7.63 2.65 3.13
N THR A 125 7.00 3.47 3.97
CA THR A 125 7.69 4.57 4.66
C THR A 125 8.88 4.08 5.48
N TYR A 126 8.77 2.92 6.15
CA TYR A 126 9.88 2.36 6.92
C TYR A 126 11.03 1.84 6.04
N LEU A 127 10.77 1.58 4.76
CA LEU A 127 11.78 1.28 3.73
C LEU A 127 12.33 2.53 3.05
N GLN A 128 11.90 3.73 3.48
CA GLN A 128 12.30 5.02 2.90
C GLN A 128 11.91 5.17 1.42
N SER A 129 10.87 4.46 1.00
CA SER A 129 10.20 4.72 -0.27
C SER A 129 9.60 6.14 -0.25
N ILE A 130 9.30 6.66 -1.43
CA ILE A 130 8.89 8.06 -1.58
C ILE A 130 7.65 8.13 -2.48
N ILE A 131 6.59 8.76 -1.99
CA ILE A 131 5.40 9.09 -2.79
C ILE A 131 5.59 10.44 -3.46
N HIS A 132 5.10 10.56 -4.70
CA HIS A 132 5.10 11.78 -5.50
C HIS A 132 3.78 11.93 -6.26
N ASP A 133 3.43 13.17 -6.63
CA ASP A 133 2.24 13.52 -7.41
C ASP A 133 0.93 12.92 -6.90
N LEU A 134 0.76 12.83 -5.58
CA LEU A 134 -0.52 12.39 -5.01
C LEU A 134 -1.61 13.41 -5.32
N SER A 135 -2.53 13.03 -6.20
CA SER A 135 -3.65 13.85 -6.63
C SER A 135 -4.97 13.10 -6.44
N ILE A 136 -5.99 13.83 -5.99
CA ILE A 136 -7.36 13.32 -5.90
C ILE A 136 -8.32 14.34 -6.48
N ASN A 137 -9.20 13.88 -7.35
CA ASN A 137 -10.36 14.66 -7.77
C ASN A 137 -11.52 14.36 -6.83
N SER A 138 -11.89 15.34 -6.01
CA SER A 138 -12.96 15.19 -5.00
C SER A 138 -14.35 14.96 -5.59
N ASN A 139 -14.58 15.31 -6.86
CA ASN A 139 -15.87 15.09 -7.51
C ASN A 139 -16.00 13.65 -8.02
N THR A 140 -14.92 13.11 -8.60
CA THR A 140 -14.91 11.77 -9.21
C THR A 140 -14.36 10.68 -8.29
N ASN A 141 -13.77 11.05 -7.14
CA ASN A 141 -12.94 10.19 -6.30
C ASN A 141 -11.76 9.52 -7.05
N GLN A 142 -11.32 10.11 -8.17
CA GLN A 142 -10.16 9.62 -8.91
C GLN A 142 -8.88 10.02 -8.20
N LEU A 143 -8.14 9.01 -7.75
CA LEU A 143 -6.80 9.07 -7.19
C LEU A 143 -5.73 8.79 -8.25
N SER A 144 -4.61 9.50 -8.23
CA SER A 144 -3.38 9.11 -8.92
C SER A 144 -2.16 9.46 -8.09
N PHE A 145 -1.14 8.60 -8.08
CA PHE A 145 0.15 8.88 -7.47
C PHE A 145 1.26 8.00 -8.05
N ASN A 146 2.49 8.43 -7.82
CA ASN A 146 3.70 7.66 -8.07
C ASN A 146 4.34 7.28 -6.74
N VAL A 147 4.97 6.11 -6.67
CA VAL A 147 5.84 5.74 -5.57
C VAL A 147 7.15 5.14 -6.08
N TYR A 148 8.24 5.48 -5.41
CA TYR A 148 9.59 5.07 -5.73
C TYR A 148 10.20 4.32 -4.56
N ASP A 149 11.02 3.30 -4.85
CA ASP A 149 11.85 2.70 -3.82
C ASP A 149 12.99 3.65 -3.42
N VAL A 150 13.64 3.36 -2.30
CA VAL A 150 14.69 4.24 -1.74
C VAL A 150 15.88 4.42 -2.68
N LEU A 151 16.18 3.41 -3.51
CA LEU A 151 17.27 3.45 -4.48
C LEU A 151 16.81 3.94 -5.85
N PHE A 152 15.50 4.20 -6.01
CA PHE A 152 14.86 4.56 -7.27
C PHE A 152 15.28 3.64 -8.42
N GLN A 153 15.26 2.35 -8.14
CA GLN A 153 15.36 1.29 -9.12
C GLN A 153 13.99 0.94 -9.70
N TYR A 154 12.93 1.18 -8.95
CA TYR A 154 11.57 0.86 -9.30
C TYR A 154 10.64 2.04 -9.05
N LYS A 155 9.69 2.19 -9.96
CA LYS A 155 8.56 3.11 -9.86
C LYS A 155 7.28 2.31 -9.99
N LEU A 156 6.34 2.54 -9.08
CA LEU A 156 4.97 2.08 -9.22
C LEU A 156 4.05 3.29 -9.40
N HIS A 157 3.39 3.35 -10.54
CA HIS A 157 2.34 4.33 -10.82
C HIS A 157 0.98 3.67 -10.61
N ILE A 158 0.09 4.34 -9.90
CA ILE A 158 -1.28 3.91 -9.69
C ILE A 158 -2.20 5.08 -10.02
N SER A 159 -3.18 4.84 -10.87
CA SER A 159 -4.28 5.77 -11.14
C SER A 159 -5.60 5.04 -11.11
N THR A 160 -6.61 5.68 -10.57
CA THR A 160 -7.95 5.11 -10.40
C THR A 160 -8.92 5.85 -11.32
N TYR A 161 -9.81 5.09 -11.96
CA TYR A 161 -10.90 5.63 -12.74
C TYR A 161 -12.21 5.16 -12.15
N CYS A 162 -13.09 6.09 -11.77
CA CYS A 162 -14.44 5.80 -11.30
C CYS A 162 -15.46 6.43 -12.25
N ASN A 163 -16.45 5.66 -12.69
CA ASN A 163 -17.56 6.16 -13.51
C ASN A 163 -18.62 6.83 -12.61
N GLU A 164 -18.86 8.13 -12.79
CA GLU A 164 -19.78 8.94 -11.97
C GLU A 164 -21.26 8.51 -12.06
N LEU A 165 -21.66 7.83 -13.14
CA LEU A 165 -23.06 7.54 -13.46
C LEU A 165 -23.62 6.28 -12.77
N GLU A 166 -22.77 5.47 -12.14
CA GLU A 166 -23.18 4.19 -11.58
C GLU A 166 -23.01 4.21 -10.06
N ASN A 167 -24.11 3.86 -9.39
CA ASN A 167 -24.25 3.84 -7.95
C ASN A 167 -22.99 3.31 -7.24
N ILE A 168 -22.27 4.22 -6.58
CA ILE A 168 -21.09 3.95 -5.76
C ILE A 168 -21.52 3.35 -4.40
N TYR A 169 -22.39 2.33 -4.44
CA TYR A 169 -22.81 1.62 -3.23
C TYR A 169 -21.64 0.78 -2.73
N GLY A 170 -20.86 1.40 -1.84
CA GLY A 170 -19.88 0.71 -1.04
C GLY A 170 -20.51 -0.10 0.10
N ALA A 171 -19.68 -0.86 0.80
CA ALA A 171 -20.03 -1.45 2.08
C ALA A 171 -19.61 -0.50 3.21
N MET A 172 -20.43 -0.43 4.26
CA MET A 172 -20.01 0.15 5.52
C MET A 172 -19.37 -0.95 6.36
N LEU A 173 -18.06 -0.89 6.57
CA LEU A 173 -17.30 -1.87 7.33
C LEU A 173 -17.12 -1.45 8.80
N TYR A 174 -16.84 -2.45 9.63
CA TYR A 174 -16.42 -2.22 11.01
C TYR A 174 -14.93 -1.90 11.03
N GLY A 175 -14.56 -0.81 11.70
CA GLY A 175 -13.17 -0.43 11.96
C GLY A 175 -12.97 -0.09 13.43
N PRO A 176 -11.72 -0.14 13.94
CA PRO A 176 -11.41 0.32 15.29
C PRO A 176 -11.61 1.84 15.39
N ARG A 177 -12.35 2.26 16.42
CA ARG A 177 -12.53 3.66 16.80
C ARG A 177 -12.78 3.74 18.29
N ASP A 178 -11.95 4.50 18.99
CA ASP A 178 -12.02 4.72 20.43
C ASP A 178 -12.12 3.40 21.22
N ASP A 179 -11.23 2.44 20.90
CA ASP A 179 -11.15 1.09 21.46
C ASP A 179 -12.34 0.16 21.16
N GLN A 180 -13.21 0.54 20.22
CA GLN A 180 -14.38 -0.25 19.82
C GLN A 180 -14.38 -0.56 18.33
N MET A 181 -14.93 -1.71 17.96
CA MET A 181 -15.24 -2.01 16.55
C MET A 181 -16.60 -1.40 16.22
N VAL A 182 -16.60 -0.32 15.43
CA VAL A 182 -17.82 0.39 15.03
C VAL A 182 -17.95 0.49 13.53
N LYS A 183 -19.18 0.55 13.01
CA LYS A 183 -19.47 0.54 11.58
C LYS A 183 -19.42 1.94 10.99
N TYR A 184 -18.30 2.36 10.42
CA TYR A 184 -18.13 3.72 9.88
C TYR A 184 -17.19 3.82 8.67
N VAL A 185 -16.50 2.75 8.31
CA VAL A 185 -15.54 2.74 7.22
C VAL A 185 -16.30 2.57 5.91
N LYS A 186 -16.17 3.53 5.00
CA LYS A 186 -16.86 3.51 3.71
C LYS A 186 -15.93 2.92 2.66
N GLU A 187 -16.09 1.64 2.37
CA GLU A 187 -15.34 0.93 1.34
C GLU A 187 -16.12 0.92 0.03
N PHE A 188 -15.55 1.51 -1.01
CA PHE A 188 -16.12 1.47 -2.35
C PHE A 188 -15.81 0.11 -2.99
N LEU A 189 -16.83 -0.73 -3.11
CA LEU A 189 -16.79 -2.03 -3.80
C LEU A 189 -17.64 -1.93 -5.06
N THR A 190 -17.06 -1.57 -6.19
CA THR A 190 -17.86 -1.40 -7.41
C THR A 190 -17.20 -2.06 -8.62
N LYS A 191 -18.05 -2.48 -9.56
CA LYS A 191 -17.65 -3.08 -10.83
C LYS A 191 -16.95 -2.08 -11.76
N ASN A 192 -17.11 -0.77 -11.50
CA ASN A 192 -16.72 0.30 -12.42
C ASN A 192 -15.70 1.28 -11.80
N ILE A 193 -14.98 0.85 -10.75
CA ILE A 193 -13.69 1.44 -10.42
C ILE A 193 -12.61 0.55 -11.05
N HIS A 194 -11.68 1.18 -11.74
CA HIS A 194 -10.52 0.53 -12.33
C HIS A 194 -9.26 1.11 -11.72
N PHE A 195 -8.25 0.28 -11.45
CA PHE A 195 -6.89 0.75 -11.20
C PHE A 195 -6.05 0.49 -12.44
N ASP A 196 -5.58 1.56 -13.07
CA ASP A 196 -4.49 1.47 -14.03
C ASP A 196 -3.17 1.52 -13.24
N VAL A 197 -2.39 0.44 -13.35
CA VAL A 197 -1.16 0.24 -12.60
C VAL A 197 -0.02 -0.01 -13.57
N ARG A 198 1.10 0.66 -13.34
CA ARG A 198 2.35 0.46 -14.08
C ARG A 198 3.51 0.31 -13.10
N LEU A 199 4.19 -0.82 -13.17
CA LEU A 199 5.49 -1.03 -12.53
C LEU A 199 6.59 -0.88 -13.57
N SER A 200 7.54 0.00 -13.30
CA SER A 200 8.68 0.27 -14.17
C SER A 200 9.99 0.06 -13.41
N LYS A 201 11.01 -0.46 -14.10
CA LYS A 201 12.41 -0.33 -13.70
C LYS A 201 12.94 1.01 -14.19
N LEU A 202 13.60 1.76 -13.33
CA LEU A 202 14.25 3.01 -13.67
C LEU A 202 15.70 2.71 -14.08
N ILE A 203 16.05 3.06 -15.31
CA ILE A 203 17.40 2.86 -15.85
C ILE A 203 18.04 4.22 -16.05
N TYR A 204 19.18 4.41 -15.40
CA TYR A 204 19.99 5.60 -15.60
C TYR A 204 20.73 5.50 -16.95
N ASN A 205 20.49 6.47 -17.81
CA ASN A 205 21.16 6.71 -19.06
C ASN A 205 21.74 8.13 -19.05
N ILE A 206 23.03 8.26 -19.41
CA ILE A 206 23.79 9.52 -19.34
C ILE A 206 23.20 10.62 -20.24
N THR A 207 22.30 10.28 -21.17
CA THR A 207 21.62 11.23 -22.05
C THR A 207 20.57 12.05 -21.29
N LEU A 208 20.98 13.23 -20.81
CA LEU A 208 20.10 14.22 -20.21
C LEU A 208 19.26 14.91 -21.29
N ASN A 209 17.93 14.92 -21.14
CA ASN A 209 17.05 15.75 -21.97
C ASN A 209 16.39 16.82 -21.12
N LYS A 210 17.06 17.98 -21.02
CA LYS A 210 16.64 19.12 -20.18
C LYS A 210 15.31 19.74 -20.61
N ASP A 211 14.85 19.49 -21.83
CA ASP A 211 13.61 20.04 -22.37
C ASP A 211 12.39 19.14 -22.11
N SER A 212 12.59 17.96 -21.51
CA SER A 212 11.49 17.08 -21.11
C SER A 212 10.70 17.68 -19.95
N ASN A 213 9.37 17.57 -19.96
CA ASN A 213 8.54 17.87 -18.77
C ASN A 213 8.60 16.75 -17.72
N ASP A 214 9.09 15.57 -18.09
CA ASP A 214 9.32 14.46 -17.18
C ASP A 214 10.66 14.69 -16.45
N THR A 215 10.59 14.94 -15.15
CA THR A 215 11.74 15.25 -14.30
C THR A 215 12.74 14.10 -14.25
N PHE A 216 12.32 12.85 -14.46
CA PHE A 216 13.21 11.69 -14.52
C PHE A 216 14.02 11.69 -15.81
N ILE A 217 13.37 11.95 -16.94
CA ILE A 217 14.04 12.10 -18.25
C ILE A 217 15.01 13.29 -18.22
N GLN A 218 14.65 14.40 -17.56
CA GLN A 218 15.56 15.53 -17.36
C GLN A 218 16.85 15.14 -16.64
N HIS A 219 16.77 14.18 -15.71
CA HIS A 219 17.88 13.70 -14.89
C HIS A 219 18.49 12.38 -15.42
N GLY A 220 18.19 12.01 -16.67
CA GLY A 220 18.84 10.88 -17.33
C GLY A 220 18.27 9.53 -16.91
N TYR A 221 17.01 9.44 -16.52
CA TYR A 221 16.34 8.15 -16.29
C TYR A 221 15.32 7.88 -17.38
N TYR A 222 15.22 6.63 -17.80
CA TYR A 222 14.09 6.15 -18.59
C TYR A 222 13.43 4.96 -17.89
N GLU A 223 12.15 4.75 -18.20
CA GLU A 223 11.34 3.67 -17.63
C GLU A 223 11.34 2.45 -18.56
N GLU A 224 11.78 1.31 -18.04
CA GLU A 224 11.51 0.00 -18.65
C GLU A 224 10.28 -0.61 -17.95
N ILE A 225 9.20 -0.82 -18.70
CA ILE A 225 7.94 -1.32 -18.13
C ILE A 225 8.07 -2.82 -17.83
N ILE A 226 7.89 -3.19 -16.56
CA ILE A 226 7.85 -4.58 -16.09
C ILE A 226 6.41 -5.11 -16.14
N PHE A 227 5.46 -4.25 -15.73
CA PHE A 227 4.04 -4.57 -15.70
C PHE A 227 3.24 -3.32 -16.05
N GLN A 228 2.22 -3.48 -16.89
CA GLN A 228 1.17 -2.49 -17.08
C GLN A 228 -0.16 -3.22 -17.25
N GLY A 229 -1.14 -2.86 -16.42
CA GLY A 229 -2.43 -3.52 -16.45
C GLY A 229 -3.53 -2.67 -15.84
N ARG A 230 -4.75 -2.98 -16.25
CA ARG A 230 -5.97 -2.43 -15.67
C ARG A 230 -6.61 -3.48 -14.77
N ALA A 231 -6.81 -3.15 -13.50
CA ALA A 231 -7.54 -4.00 -12.58
C ALA A 231 -9.05 -3.77 -12.66
N GLN A 232 -9.80 -4.83 -12.37
CA GLN A 232 -11.25 -4.81 -12.16
C GLN A 232 -11.58 -5.43 -10.79
N ASN A 233 -12.77 -5.18 -10.26
CA ASN A 233 -13.23 -5.70 -8.95
C ASN A 233 -12.27 -5.39 -7.81
N ILE A 234 -12.10 -4.10 -7.58
CA ILE A 234 -11.19 -3.54 -6.59
C ILE A 234 -11.98 -3.03 -5.39
N ALA A 235 -11.26 -2.71 -4.33
CA ALA A 235 -11.79 -1.93 -3.23
C ALA A 235 -10.94 -0.69 -3.03
N LEU A 236 -11.59 0.42 -2.70
CA LEU A 236 -10.96 1.72 -2.46
C LEU A 236 -11.65 2.39 -1.27
N GLU A 237 -10.87 3.04 -0.42
CA GLU A 237 -11.33 3.89 0.65
C GLU A 237 -10.60 5.23 0.54
N ILE A 238 -11.34 6.32 0.69
CA ILE A 238 -10.78 7.68 0.76
C ILE A 238 -11.51 8.40 1.89
N THR A 239 -10.79 8.76 2.94
CA THR A 239 -11.37 9.43 4.12
C THR A 239 -10.48 10.56 4.61
N GLY A 240 -11.11 11.68 5.00
CA GLY A 240 -10.45 12.82 5.62
C GLY A 240 -9.94 13.87 4.62
N ASP A 241 -9.11 14.79 5.11
CA ASP A 241 -8.51 15.88 4.32
C ASP A 241 -7.30 15.37 3.53
N ILE A 242 -7.55 14.85 2.32
CA ILE A 242 -6.48 14.30 1.51
C ILE A 242 -5.53 15.36 0.96
N ASN A 243 -5.95 16.62 0.86
CA ASN A 243 -5.06 17.70 0.42
C ASN A 243 -3.92 17.88 1.43
N ARG A 244 -4.25 17.86 2.73
CA ARG A 244 -3.24 17.87 3.81
C ARG A 244 -2.28 16.68 3.74
N LEU A 245 -2.77 15.49 3.38
CA LEU A 245 -1.93 14.30 3.20
C LEU A 245 -1.00 14.46 1.98
N SER A 246 -1.53 14.94 0.85
CA SER A 246 -0.78 15.22 -0.37
C SER A 246 0.33 16.26 -0.13
N GLU A 247 0.02 17.35 0.59
CA GLU A 247 1.00 18.38 0.94
C GLU A 247 2.18 17.83 1.74
N LYS A 248 1.93 16.92 2.70
CA LYS A 248 3.01 16.29 3.48
C LYS A 248 3.89 15.37 2.63
N PHE A 249 3.30 14.62 1.70
CA PHE A 249 4.09 13.81 0.76
C PHE A 249 4.88 14.69 -0.20
N ARG A 250 4.29 15.76 -0.74
CA ARG A 250 4.98 16.75 -1.58
C ARG A 250 6.16 17.38 -0.85
N TYR A 251 5.95 17.86 0.38
CA TYR A 251 7.02 18.40 1.21
C TYR A 251 8.14 17.38 1.45
N THR A 252 7.78 16.12 1.72
CA THR A 252 8.76 15.05 1.89
C THR A 252 9.54 14.84 0.59
N TYR A 253 8.89 14.78 -0.57
CA TYR A 253 9.55 14.62 -1.86
C TYR A 253 10.50 15.78 -2.20
N GLU A 254 10.04 17.02 -2.05
CA GLU A 254 10.82 18.24 -2.37
C GLU A 254 12.10 18.37 -1.54
N ASN A 255 12.13 17.85 -0.32
CA ASN A 255 13.34 17.83 0.53
C ASN A 255 14.33 16.72 0.15
N ILE A 256 13.94 15.81 -0.73
CA ILE A 256 14.72 14.64 -1.15
C ILE A 256 15.21 14.81 -2.59
N TYR A 257 14.32 15.29 -3.44
CA TYR A 257 14.56 15.64 -4.84
C TYR A 257 15.32 16.98 -4.96
N PRO A 258 16.18 17.22 -5.98
CA PRO A 258 16.64 16.33 -7.02
C PRO A 258 17.85 15.54 -6.54
N TRP A 259 17.65 14.65 -5.56
CA TRP A 259 18.69 13.73 -5.13
C TRP A 259 19.83 14.50 -4.49
N ASN A 260 19.56 15.13 -3.35
CA ASN A 260 20.63 15.29 -2.38
C ASN A 260 21.05 13.86 -1.99
N PHE A 261 21.97 13.28 -2.77
CA PHE A 261 22.71 12.05 -2.50
C PHE A 261 23.47 12.30 -1.21
N SER A 262 22.75 12.28 -0.10
CA SER A 262 23.35 12.39 1.18
C SER A 262 24.06 11.07 1.39
N PHE A 263 25.39 11.11 1.52
CA PHE A 263 26.18 9.99 2.06
C PHE A 263 25.51 9.37 3.30
N ILE A 264 24.75 10.18 4.05
CA ILE A 264 23.92 9.77 5.19
C ILE A 264 22.82 8.77 4.77
N ARG A 265 22.21 8.82 3.59
CA ARG A 265 21.18 7.84 3.17
C ARG A 265 21.75 6.45 2.92
N ILE A 266 22.91 6.38 2.26
CA ILE A 266 23.65 5.13 2.05
C ILE A 266 24.17 4.59 3.39
N LEU A 267 24.76 5.47 4.20
CA LEU A 267 25.21 5.11 5.54
C LEU A 267 24.04 4.71 6.44
N VAL A 268 22.88 5.37 6.38
CA VAL A 268 21.68 5.03 7.16
C VAL A 268 21.05 3.74 6.66
N LEU A 269 21.09 3.41 5.37
CA LEU A 269 20.70 2.08 4.88
C LEU A 269 21.61 0.99 5.47
N TYR A 270 22.93 1.21 5.41
CA TYR A 270 23.92 0.27 5.94
C TYR A 270 23.87 0.17 7.48
N TYR A 271 23.77 1.30 8.18
CA TYR A 271 23.66 1.38 9.64
C TYR A 271 22.27 0.99 10.14
N LYS A 272 21.17 1.20 9.41
CA LYS A 272 19.85 0.70 9.82
C LYS A 272 19.72 -0.79 9.65
N LEU A 273 20.34 -1.42 8.64
CA LEU A 273 20.44 -2.89 8.62
C LEU A 273 21.13 -3.40 9.90
N ILE A 274 22.17 -2.72 10.36
CA ILE A 274 22.87 -3.03 11.61
C ILE A 274 22.02 -2.67 12.85
N LEU A 275 21.37 -1.50 12.87
CA LEU A 275 20.59 -1.00 14.01
C LEU A 275 19.25 -1.75 14.16
N THR A 276 18.60 -2.14 13.07
CA THR A 276 17.45 -3.04 13.10
C THR A 276 17.85 -4.42 13.60
N SER A 277 19.05 -4.90 13.24
CA SER A 277 19.62 -6.12 13.83
C SER A 277 19.85 -5.94 15.34
N ILE A 278 20.40 -4.81 15.79
CA ILE A 278 20.65 -4.51 17.22
C ILE A 278 19.34 -4.32 18.00
N ILE A 279 18.38 -3.57 17.47
CA ILE A 279 17.06 -3.36 18.09
C ILE A 279 16.32 -4.69 18.18
N SER A 280 16.46 -5.55 17.18
CA SER A 280 15.88 -6.90 17.23
C SER A 280 16.57 -7.78 18.27
N ILE A 281 17.89 -7.67 18.45
CA ILE A 281 18.61 -8.30 19.55
C ILE A 281 18.12 -7.77 20.91
N ILE A 282 17.87 -6.48 21.05
CA ILE A 282 17.36 -5.86 22.29
C ILE A 282 15.90 -6.30 22.54
N ILE A 283 15.06 -6.36 21.51
CA ILE A 283 13.68 -6.86 21.62
C ILE A 283 13.67 -8.34 22.00
N ILE A 284 14.52 -9.16 21.38
CA ILE A 284 14.72 -10.57 21.75
C ILE A 284 15.15 -10.68 23.22
N TRP A 285 16.11 -9.86 23.65
CA TRP A 285 16.55 -9.83 25.05
C TRP A 285 15.42 -9.42 26.01
N LEU A 286 14.64 -8.40 25.69
CA LEU A 286 13.50 -7.96 26.50
C LEU A 286 12.39 -9.03 26.57
N ILE A 287 12.13 -9.76 25.48
CA ILE A 287 11.19 -10.88 25.46
C ILE A 287 11.71 -12.03 26.33
N PHE A 288 13.00 -12.36 26.25
CA PHE A 288 13.63 -13.41 27.08
C PHE A 288 13.63 -13.07 28.58
N VAL A 289 13.84 -11.80 28.94
CA VAL A 289 13.79 -11.34 30.34
C VAL A 289 12.37 -11.39 30.91
N LYS A 290 11.33 -11.24 30.07
CA LYS A 290 9.92 -11.24 30.49
C LYS A 290 9.30 -12.65 30.57
N CYS A 291 9.95 -13.65 29.99
CA CYS A 291 9.53 -15.06 29.99
C CYS A 291 10.27 -15.92 31.05
N ARG A 292 11.03 -15.30 31.96
CA ARG A 292 11.62 -15.91 33.16
C ARG A 292 10.90 -15.38 34.40
#